data_AF-A0A661S8X9-F1
#
_entry.id   AF-A0A661S8X9-F1
#
_cell.length_a   1.000
_cell.length_b   1.000
_cell.length_c   1.000
_cell.angle_alpha   90.00
_cell.angle_beta   90.00
_cell.angle_gamma   90.00
#
_symmetry.space_group_name_H-M   'P 1'
#
loop_
_entity.id
_entity.type
_entity.pdbx_description
1 polymer ?
#
loop_
_entity_poly.entity_id
_entity_poly.type
_entity_poly.pdbx_seq_one_letter_code
_entity_poly.pdbx_strand_id
1 'polypeptide(L)' 'MGYKFKFKKKWFWRTVSVSGHQYNQDQDKMILYKKDGGIEEVPNWKQCSVKLGADWVIAVQKNMEKESGRSIPLNKEA' A
#
# COMPACT_ATOMS: atom_id res chain seq x y z
N MET A 1 8.97 5.71 -6.42
CA MET A 1 7.77 5.12 -7.05
C MET A 1 6.64 5.11 -6.04
N GLY A 2 5.36 5.18 -6.43
CA GLY A 2 4.27 5.14 -5.45
C GLY A 2 2.90 4.96 -6.07
N TYR A 3 1.92 4.56 -5.26
CA TYR A 3 0.60 4.11 -5.68
C TYR A 3 -0.48 4.70 -4.76
N LYS A 4 -1.75 4.54 -5.16
CA LYS A 4 -2.90 4.97 -4.36
C LYS A 4 -3.25 3.86 -3.36
N PHE A 5 -3.09 4.16 -2.08
CA PHE A 5 -3.51 3.31 -0.98
C PHE A 5 -4.92 3.69 -0.55
N LYS A 6 -5.90 2.83 -0.83
CA LYS A 6 -7.32 3.08 -0.55
C LYS A 6 -7.81 2.19 0.59
N PHE A 7 -8.36 2.82 1.62
CA PHE A 7 -8.86 2.13 2.80
C PHE A 7 -10.15 2.76 3.31
N LYS A 8 -11.00 1.96 3.94
CA LYS A 8 -12.22 2.40 4.59
C LYS A 8 -11.98 2.41 6.10
N LYS A 9 -12.22 3.54 6.74
CA LYS A 9 -12.25 3.64 8.21
C LYS A 9 -13.66 4.02 8.63
N LYS A 10 -14.30 3.17 9.44
CA LYS A 10 -15.73 3.25 9.76
C LYS A 10 -16.57 3.30 8.48
N TRP A 11 -17.07 4.49 8.12
CA TRP A 11 -17.97 4.69 6.97
C TRP A 11 -17.29 5.40 5.79
N PHE A 12 -16.10 5.96 5.98
CA PHE A 12 -15.44 6.81 4.99
C PHE A 12 -14.30 6.09 4.28
N TRP A 13 -14.34 6.11 2.96
CA TRP A 13 -13.19 5.72 2.13
C TRP A 13 -12.20 6.86 2.08
N ARG A 14 -10.94 6.56 2.38
CA ARG A 14 -9.79 7.46 2.22
C ARG A 14 -8.87 6.88 1.16
N THR A 15 -8.28 7.75 0.36
CA THR A 15 -7.27 7.39 -0.64
C THR A 15 -6.05 8.28 -0.41
N VAL A 16 -4.89 7.67 -0.25
CA VAL A 16 -3.63 8.38 0.03
C VAL A 16 -2.60 7.94 -1.00
N SER A 17 -1.85 8.90 -1.57
CA SER A 17 -0.71 8.57 -2.44
C SER A 17 0.49 8.25 -1.58
N VAL A 18 0.98 7.01 -1.66
CA VAL A 18 2.07 6.50 -0.82
C VAL A 18 3.23 5.99 -1.66
N SER A 19 4.44 6.07 -1.12
CA SER A 19 5.62 5.36 -1.62
C SER A 19 5.72 3.95 -1.05
N GLY A 20 5.12 3.69 0.10
CA GLY A 20 5.04 2.39 0.75
C GLY A 20 4.06 2.38 1.92
N HIS A 21 3.83 1.20 2.49
CA HIS A 21 3.11 1.07 3.75
C HIS A 21 3.69 -0.08 4.57
N GLN A 22 3.48 -0.04 5.89
CA GLN A 22 3.87 -1.10 6.80
C GLN A 22 2.78 -1.30 7.85
N TYR A 23 2.37 -2.55 8.07
CA TYR A 23 1.49 -2.88 9.18
C TYR A 23 2.32 -3.15 10.44
N ASN A 24 2.11 -2.35 11.49
CA ASN A 24 2.63 -2.61 12.83
C ASN A 24 1.58 -3.40 13.60
N GLN A 25 1.87 -4.69 13.81
CA GLN A 25 0.96 -5.63 14.45
C GLN A 25 0.83 -5.40 15.95
N ASP A 26 1.93 -5.02 16.61
CA ASP A 26 1.98 -4.80 18.06
C ASP A 26 1.06 -3.66 18.50
N GLN A 27 0.98 -2.61 17.67
CA GLN A 27 0.20 -1.40 17.95
C GLN A 27 -1.10 -1.31 17.14
N ASP A 28 -1.45 -2.37 16.38
CA ASP A 28 -2.57 -2.41 15.44
C ASP A 28 -2.72 -1.12 14.60
N LYS A 29 -1.64 -0.72 13.92
CA LYS A 29 -1.63 0.49 13.09
C LYS A 29 -0.98 0.27 11.72
N MET A 30 -1.55 0.89 10.70
CA MET A 30 -0.95 0.95 9.37
C MET A 30 -0.17 2.24 9.22
N ILE A 31 1.13 2.12 8.94
CA ILE A 31 2.04 3.22 8.69
C ILE A 31 2.07 3.44 7.18
N LEU A 32 1.75 4.65 6.74
CA LEU A 32 1.76 5.06 5.34
C LEU A 32 2.93 6.02 5.11
N TYR A 33 3.83 5.66 4.20
CA TYR A 33 4.94 6.51 3.79
C TYR A 33 4.50 7.35 2.59
N LYS A 34 4.43 8.67 2.75
CA LYS A 34 4.04 9.61 1.70
C LYS A 34 5.20 9.89 0.76
N LYS A 35 4.88 10.39 -0.44
CA LYS A 35 5.90 10.70 -1.46
C LYS A 35 6.77 11.91 -1.11
N ASP A 36 6.26 12.81 -0.28
CA ASP A 36 6.96 13.99 0.25
C ASP A 36 7.86 13.67 1.45
N GLY A 37 7.97 12.39 1.84
CA GLY A 37 8.70 11.96 3.03
C GLY A 37 7.87 12.00 4.32
N GLY A 38 6.61 12.44 4.25
CA GLY A 38 5.69 12.42 5.39
C GLY A 38 5.30 11.01 5.81
N ILE A 39 4.97 10.85 7.09
CA ILE A 39 4.44 9.60 7.65
C ILE A 39 3.02 9.85 8.14
N GLU A 40 2.09 8.95 7.81
CA GLU A 40 0.74 8.95 8.37
C GLU A 40 0.45 7.61 9.03
N GLU A 41 0.07 7.66 10.31
CA GLU A 41 -0.32 6.47 11.07
C GLU A 41 -1.84 6.32 11.09
N VAL A 42 -2.33 5.13 10.75
CA VAL A 42 -3.74 4.78 10.79
C VAL A 42 -3.96 3.75 11.91
N PRO A 43 -4.40 4.17 13.11
CA PRO A 43 -4.64 3.27 14.24
C PRO A 43 -5.95 2.49 14.07
N ASN A 44 -6.05 1.37 14.80
CA ASN A 44 -7.14 0.39 14.76
C ASN A 44 -7.30 -0.21 13.35
N TRP A 45 -6.18 -0.63 12.77
CA TRP A 45 -6.12 -1.06 11.37
C TRP A 45 -6.96 -2.31 11.12
N LYS A 46 -7.06 -3.24 12.07
CA LYS A 46 -7.93 -4.43 11.98
C LYS A 46 -9.40 -4.09 11.71
N GLN A 47 -9.86 -2.89 12.07
CA GLN A 47 -11.24 -2.44 11.81
C GLN A 47 -11.41 -1.77 10.45
N CYS A 48 -10.33 -1.60 9.68
CA CYS A 48 -10.33 -0.97 8.38
C CYS A 48 -10.49 -2.01 7.27
N SER A 49 -11.18 -1.65 6.20
CA SER A 49 -11.21 -2.46 4.96
C SER A 49 -10.23 -1.88 3.96
N VAL A 50 -9.39 -2.70 3.35
CA VAL A 50 -8.44 -2.25 2.31
C VAL A 50 -8.93 -2.63 0.92
N LYS A 51 -8.73 -1.74 -0.06
CA LYS A 51 -8.87 -2.04 -1.49
C LYS A 51 -7.59 -1.60 -2.18
N LEU A 52 -6.65 -2.52 -2.38
CA LEU A 52 -5.47 -2.29 -3.20
C LEU A 52 -5.81 -2.69 -4.64
N GLY A 53 -5.66 -1.75 -5.58
CA GLY A 53 -5.92 -1.98 -6.99
C GLY A 53 -4.66 -2.41 -7.76
N ALA A 54 -4.80 -2.54 -9.08
CA ALA A 54 -3.71 -2.89 -10.00
C ALA A 54 -2.45 -2.01 -9.82
N ASP A 55 -2.61 -0.74 -9.44
CA ASP A 55 -1.49 0.18 -9.16
C ASP A 55 -0.52 -0.34 -8.09
N TRP A 56 -1.02 -1.01 -7.05
CA TRP A 56 -0.18 -1.63 -6.02
C TRP A 56 0.55 -2.85 -6.57
N VAL A 57 -0.15 -3.71 -7.32
CA VAL A 57 0.43 -4.91 -7.94
C VAL A 57 1.59 -4.52 -8.87
N ILE A 58 1.40 -3.48 -9.69
CA ILE A 58 2.44 -2.93 -10.57
C ILE A 58 3.60 -2.32 -9.76
N ALA A 59 3.30 -1.62 -8.66
CA ALA A 59 4.34 -1.03 -7.81
C ALA A 59 5.20 -2.11 -7.12
N VAL A 60 4.58 -3.19 -6.65
CA VAL A 60 5.27 -4.35 -6.05
C VAL A 60 6.12 -5.05 -7.11
N GLN A 61 5.56 -5.32 -8.28
CA GLN A 61 6.27 -5.93 -9.40
C GLN A 61 7.54 -5.15 -9.73
N LYS A 62 7.43 -3.83 -9.94
CA LYS A 62 8.60 -3.00 -10.28
C LYS A 62 9.64 -2.95 -9.17
N ASN A 63 9.22 -3.03 -7.90
CA ASN A 63 10.17 -3.13 -6.80
C ASN A 63 10.92 -4.48 -6.84
N MET A 64 10.20 -5.58 -7.06
CA MET A 64 10.79 -6.91 -7.22
C MET A 64 11.70 -7.01 -8.44
N GLU A 65 11.34 -6.41 -9.58
CA GLU A 65 12.17 -6.36 -10.79
C GLU A 65 13.45 -5.54 -10.55
N LYS A 66 13.35 -4.43 -9.83
CA LYS A 66 14.51 -3.60 -9.44
C LYS A 66 15.46 -4.35 -8.50
N GLU A 67 14.93 -5.08 -7.53
CA GLU A 67 15.73 -5.84 -6.56
C GLU A 67 16.37 -7.08 -7.19
N SER A 68 15.64 -7.78 -8.06
CA SER A 68 16.11 -9.03 -8.68
C SER A 68 16.92 -8.83 -9.96
N GLY A 69 16.81 -7.67 -10.61
CA GLY A 69 17.36 -7.41 -11.94
C GLY A 69 16.72 -8.23 -13.05
N ARG A 70 15.57 -8.87 -12.79
CA ARG A 70 14.85 -9.74 -13.72
C ARG A 70 13.44 -9.19 -13.97
N SER A 71 12.91 -9.41 -15.17
CA SER A 71 11.50 -9.10 -15.42
C SER A 71 10.59 -10.15 -14.79
N ILE A 72 9.53 -9.70 -14.13
CA ILE A 72 8.55 -10.57 -13.46
C ILE A 72 7.21 -10.35 -14.13
N PRO A 73 6.67 -11.29 -14.93
CA PRO A 73 5.38 -11.13 -15.58
C PRO A 73 4.24 -11.18 -14.55
N LEU A 74 3.30 -10.24 -14.62
CA LEU A 74 2.04 -10.32 -13.88
C LEU A 74 1.08 -11.25 -14.61
N ASN A 75 0.61 -12.30 -13.93
CA ASN A 75 -0.48 -13.11 -14.46
C ASN A 75 -1.80 -12.31 -14.34
N LYS A 76 -2.49 -12.07 -15.47
CA LYS A 76 -3.63 -11.15 -15.56
C LYS A 76 -4.98 -11.78 -15.19
N GLU A 77 -4.99 -12.93 -14.53
CA GLU A 77 -6.22 -13.60 -14.12
C GLU A 77 -6.64 -13.09 -12.74
N ALA A 78 -7.54 -12.10 -12.75
CA ALA A 78 -8.32 -11.65 -11.60
C ALA A 78 -9.70 -11.19 -12.08
#